data_AF-A0A6G4V0J5-F1
#
_entry.id   AF-A0A6G4V0J5-F1
#
_cell.length_a   1.000
_cell.length_b   1.000
_cell.length_c   1.000
_cell.angle_alpha   90.00
_cell.angle_beta   90.00
_cell.angle_gamma   90.00
#
_symmetry.space_group_name_H-M   'P 1'
#
loop_
_entity.id
_entity.type
_entity.pdbx_description
1 polymer ?
#
loop_
_entity_poly.entity_id
_entity_poly.type
_entity_poly.pdbx_seq_one_letter_code
_entity_poly.pdbx_strand_id
1 'polypeptide(L)'
;MPPDAEAAAALREWVEQADSLLDVSALDLSGADLSGADLAMALLTQTVLRGAKLVGTDLYRAHLEGAVLDKADLSSASLVKAELDEASLRGATLDEADLGSTNLWAVDARSARFRAAKLDGASLIDVQLEGADLTNASVRETSLKAVLDEHTVVQGLSGTLFGPAVIDQAGMRREINGLELERWLNGRGAKVHVLDPRSGDITYYAKFSEGYSRSNPQGIVRRRMVNGVAHDEAFTRNLRWEPTEYLRLYELGHNEVDHVEISEAEAVAFIEAVTEENT
;
A
#
# COMPACT_ATOMS: atom_id res chain seq x y z
N MET A 1 18.53 -5.63 21.78
CA MET A 1 17.46 -6.03 22.72
C MET A 1 16.63 -4.81 23.08
N PRO A 2 15.30 -4.89 23.04
CA PRO A 2 14.40 -3.82 23.44
C PRO A 2 14.42 -3.56 24.96
N PRO A 3 13.93 -2.39 25.41
CA PRO A 3 13.82 -2.07 26.83
C PRO A 3 12.72 -2.86 27.53
N ASP A 4 11.67 -3.25 26.80
CA ASP A 4 10.58 -4.05 27.33
C ASP A 4 11.01 -5.50 27.59
N ALA A 5 10.70 -6.00 28.78
CA ALA A 5 11.16 -7.32 29.23
C ALA A 5 10.42 -8.46 28.54
N GLU A 6 9.15 -8.26 28.21
CA GLU A 6 8.32 -9.25 27.51
C GLU A 6 8.76 -9.38 26.06
N ALA A 7 8.94 -8.26 25.36
CA ALA A 7 9.54 -8.21 24.03
C ALA A 7 10.93 -8.84 24.00
N ALA A 8 11.77 -8.55 25.01
CA ALA A 8 13.09 -9.15 25.11
C ALA A 8 13.05 -10.67 25.35
N ALA A 9 12.05 -11.18 26.06
CA ALA A 9 11.87 -12.61 26.26
C ALA A 9 11.37 -13.28 24.97
N ALA A 10 10.36 -12.71 24.31
CA ALA A 10 9.82 -13.20 23.05
C ALA A 10 10.90 -13.30 21.96
N LEU A 11 11.75 -12.27 21.82
CA LEU A 11 12.87 -12.29 20.87
C LEU A 11 13.91 -13.37 21.19
N ARG A 12 14.19 -13.66 22.46
CA ARG A 12 15.12 -14.74 22.83
C ARG A 12 14.53 -16.10 22.49
N GLU A 13 13.27 -16.30 22.85
CA GLU A 13 12.57 -17.55 22.56
C GLU A 13 12.51 -17.82 21.05
N TRP A 14 12.19 -16.79 20.27
CA TRP A 14 12.17 -16.86 18.81
C TRP A 14 13.54 -17.24 18.22
N VAL A 15 14.63 -16.63 18.69
CA VAL A 15 16.00 -16.98 18.23
C VAL A 15 16.38 -18.41 18.61
N GLU A 16 15.87 -18.94 19.73
CA GLU A 16 16.13 -20.31 20.16
C GLU A 16 15.30 -21.36 19.40
N GLN A 17 14.18 -20.95 18.80
CA GLN A 17 13.24 -21.82 18.09
C GLN A 17 13.25 -21.54 16.59
N ALA A 18 14.10 -22.25 15.85
CA ALA A 18 14.40 -22.00 14.43
C ALA A 18 13.21 -22.06 13.43
N ASP A 19 12.01 -22.47 13.86
CA ASP A 19 10.81 -22.58 13.01
C ASP A 19 9.58 -21.86 13.62
N SER A 20 9.75 -21.08 14.68
CA SER A 20 8.62 -20.33 15.25
C SER A 20 8.45 -18.99 14.54
N LEU A 21 7.20 -18.68 14.22
CA LEU A 21 6.82 -17.35 13.76
C LEU A 21 6.92 -16.39 14.96
N LEU A 22 7.59 -15.25 14.78
CA LEU A 22 7.70 -14.24 15.83
C LEU A 22 6.35 -13.54 16.02
N ASP A 23 5.78 -13.65 17.21
CA ASP A 23 4.65 -12.83 17.65
C ASP A 23 5.08 -11.90 18.78
N VAL A 24 5.13 -10.61 18.47
CA VAL A 24 5.40 -9.53 19.42
C VAL A 24 4.35 -8.43 19.28
N SER A 25 3.13 -8.82 18.88
CA SER A 25 2.01 -7.93 18.72
C SER A 25 1.76 -7.13 20.01
N ALA A 26 1.54 -5.82 19.85
CA ALA A 26 1.37 -4.86 20.95
C ALA A 26 2.54 -4.72 21.95
N LEU A 27 3.69 -5.35 21.71
CA LEU A 27 4.88 -5.20 22.55
C LEU A 27 5.72 -3.97 22.17
N ASP A 28 6.59 -3.54 23.07
CA ASP A 28 7.49 -2.40 22.83
C ASP A 28 8.91 -2.84 22.45
N LEU A 29 9.19 -2.76 21.16
CA LEU A 29 10.50 -3.03 20.56
C LEU A 29 11.28 -1.73 20.25
N SER A 30 10.96 -0.60 20.91
CA SER A 30 11.62 0.69 20.67
C SER A 30 13.15 0.58 20.80
N GLY A 31 13.86 1.10 19.79
CA GLY A 31 15.31 1.08 19.74
C GLY A 31 15.95 -0.32 19.62
N ALA A 32 15.16 -1.39 19.43
CA ALA A 32 15.70 -2.71 19.17
C ALA A 32 16.55 -2.71 17.89
N ASP A 33 17.61 -3.50 17.89
CA ASP A 33 18.39 -3.78 16.69
C ASP A 33 17.96 -5.16 16.17
N LEU A 34 17.25 -5.13 15.03
CA LEU A 34 16.69 -6.25 14.30
C LEU A 34 17.26 -6.29 12.87
N SER A 35 18.39 -5.60 12.64
CA SER A 35 19.00 -5.47 11.32
C SER A 35 19.35 -6.85 10.76
N GLY A 36 18.94 -7.11 9.52
CA GLY A 36 19.17 -8.39 8.82
C GLY A 36 18.39 -9.58 9.37
N ALA A 37 17.45 -9.36 10.31
CA ALA A 37 16.59 -10.42 10.79
C ALA A 37 15.64 -10.91 9.69
N ASP A 38 15.34 -12.20 9.71
CA ASP A 38 14.25 -12.79 8.92
C ASP A 38 12.97 -12.68 9.75
N LEU A 39 12.15 -11.67 9.46
CA LEU A 39 10.85 -11.44 10.08
C LEU A 39 9.72 -11.70 9.07
N ALA A 40 9.96 -12.57 8.09
CA ALA A 40 8.93 -12.94 7.13
C ALA A 40 7.70 -13.50 7.86
N MET A 41 6.53 -12.98 7.52
CA MET A 41 5.23 -13.31 8.13
C MET A 41 5.13 -13.03 9.64
N ALA A 42 6.07 -12.32 10.26
CA ALA A 42 6.00 -12.00 11.69
C ALA A 42 4.72 -11.22 12.05
N LEU A 43 4.22 -11.46 13.26
CA LEU A 43 3.08 -10.75 13.83
C LEU A 43 3.61 -9.57 14.66
N LEU A 44 3.51 -8.38 14.07
CA LEU A 44 4.00 -7.09 14.58
C LEU A 44 2.85 -6.07 14.69
N THR A 45 1.59 -6.55 14.69
CA THR A 45 0.40 -5.72 14.76
C THR A 45 0.44 -4.88 16.05
N GLN A 46 0.27 -3.56 15.92
CA GLN A 46 0.33 -2.58 17.00
C GLN A 46 1.66 -2.57 17.80
N THR A 47 2.72 -3.21 17.31
CA THR A 47 4.04 -3.22 17.95
C THR A 47 4.67 -1.83 17.90
N VAL A 48 5.31 -1.42 18.99
CA VAL A 48 6.05 -0.15 19.05
C VAL A 48 7.49 -0.39 18.62
N LEU A 49 7.88 0.11 17.45
CA LEU A 49 9.21 -0.02 16.85
C LEU A 49 9.92 1.34 16.73
N ARG A 50 9.61 2.30 17.62
CA ARG A 50 10.14 3.66 17.54
C ARG A 50 11.66 3.65 17.59
N GLY A 51 12.30 4.23 16.57
CA GLY A 51 13.76 4.28 16.46
C GLY A 51 14.44 2.91 16.39
N ALA A 52 13.71 1.82 16.12
CA ALA A 52 14.29 0.51 15.91
C ALA A 52 15.16 0.50 14.64
N LYS A 53 16.19 -0.36 14.62
CA LYS A 53 16.99 -0.63 13.44
C LYS A 53 16.50 -1.91 12.80
N LEU A 54 15.99 -1.79 11.58
CA LEU A 54 15.42 -2.83 10.73
C LEU A 54 16.16 -2.84 9.38
N VAL A 55 17.45 -2.49 9.39
CA VAL A 55 18.25 -2.36 8.17
C VAL A 55 18.41 -3.73 7.52
N GLY A 56 17.99 -3.86 6.27
CA GLY A 56 18.08 -5.12 5.51
C GLY A 56 17.25 -6.26 6.09
N THR A 57 16.28 -5.99 6.95
CA THR A 57 15.37 -7.00 7.51
C THR A 57 14.41 -7.50 6.44
N ASP A 58 14.09 -8.80 6.46
CA ASP A 58 13.01 -9.36 5.65
C ASP A 58 11.69 -9.27 6.42
N LEU A 59 10.74 -8.49 5.92
CA LEU A 59 9.38 -8.32 6.42
C LEU A 59 8.36 -8.82 5.38
N TYR A 60 8.76 -9.74 4.50
CA TYR A 60 7.88 -10.33 3.50
C TYR A 60 6.58 -10.84 4.14
N ARG A 61 5.45 -10.25 3.74
CA ARG A 61 4.10 -10.55 4.28
C ARG A 61 3.98 -10.42 5.81
N ALA A 62 4.82 -9.61 6.45
CA ALA A 62 4.66 -9.32 7.88
C ALA A 62 3.39 -8.50 8.14
N HIS A 63 2.79 -8.75 9.30
CA HIS A 63 1.61 -8.06 9.80
C HIS A 63 2.04 -6.90 10.70
N LEU A 64 1.91 -5.66 10.22
CA LEU A 64 2.39 -4.42 10.84
C LEU A 64 1.26 -3.40 11.03
N GLU A 65 0.01 -3.86 11.02
CA GLU A 65 -1.16 -3.00 11.10
C GLU A 65 -1.14 -2.22 12.42
N GLY A 66 -1.26 -0.89 12.35
CA GLY A 66 -1.17 0.01 13.50
C GLY A 66 0.19 0.06 14.19
N ALA A 67 1.24 -0.55 13.64
CA ALA A 67 2.58 -0.52 14.22
C ALA A 67 3.14 0.91 14.26
N VAL A 68 3.96 1.20 15.27
CA VAL A 68 4.59 2.52 15.42
C VAL A 68 6.07 2.46 15.10
N LEU A 69 6.40 2.76 13.85
CA LEU A 69 7.74 2.76 13.26
C LEU A 69 8.36 4.16 13.21
N ASP A 70 7.88 5.12 14.02
CA ASP A 70 8.40 6.49 14.01
C ASP A 70 9.92 6.50 14.19
N LYS A 71 10.62 7.18 13.27
CA LYS A 71 12.09 7.28 13.23
C LYS A 71 12.84 5.94 13.15
N ALA A 72 12.16 4.83 12.84
CA ALA A 72 12.82 3.56 12.59
C ALA A 72 13.69 3.63 11.32
N ASP A 73 14.72 2.79 11.27
CA ASP A 73 15.58 2.65 10.11
C ASP A 73 15.31 1.32 9.41
N LEU A 74 14.47 1.35 8.37
CA LEU A 74 14.14 0.25 7.47
C LEU A 74 14.96 0.31 6.16
N SER A 75 16.14 0.94 6.17
CA SER A 75 16.96 1.04 4.96
C SER A 75 17.23 -0.36 4.38
N SER A 76 17.02 -0.52 3.08
CA SER A 76 17.18 -1.79 2.35
C SER A 76 16.33 -2.97 2.86
N ALA A 77 15.30 -2.73 3.69
CA ALA A 77 14.40 -3.78 4.14
C ALA A 77 13.48 -4.27 3.01
N SER A 78 13.07 -5.54 3.06
CA SER A 78 12.04 -6.11 2.18
C SER A 78 10.69 -6.05 2.89
N LEU A 79 9.80 -5.15 2.48
CA LEU A 79 8.41 -5.07 2.95
C LEU A 79 7.43 -5.64 1.92
N VAL A 80 7.91 -6.48 1.01
CA VAL A 80 7.12 -7.00 -0.10
C VAL A 80 5.87 -7.69 0.43
N LYS A 81 4.70 -7.21 0.00
CA LYS A 81 3.37 -7.68 0.46
C LYS A 81 3.12 -7.59 1.97
N ALA A 82 3.86 -6.77 2.71
CA ALA A 82 3.55 -6.49 4.12
C ALA A 82 2.26 -5.68 4.26
N GLU A 83 1.60 -5.80 5.41
CA GLU A 83 0.36 -5.09 5.76
C GLU A 83 0.68 -4.02 6.80
N LEU A 84 0.71 -2.74 6.40
CA LEU A 84 1.00 -1.59 7.27
C LEU A 84 -0.22 -0.70 7.52
N ASP A 85 -1.43 -1.19 7.30
CA ASP A 85 -2.66 -0.42 7.48
C ASP A 85 -2.65 0.34 8.83
N GLU A 86 -2.92 1.64 8.79
CA GLU A 86 -2.93 2.54 9.96
C GLU A 86 -1.60 2.70 10.72
N ALA A 87 -0.48 2.19 10.19
CA ALA A 87 0.83 2.33 10.83
C ALA A 87 1.35 3.78 10.82
N SER A 88 2.25 4.09 11.76
CA SER A 88 2.95 5.39 11.83
C SER A 88 4.41 5.20 11.43
N LEU A 89 4.82 5.84 10.33
CA LEU A 89 6.17 5.87 9.76
C LEU A 89 6.82 7.27 9.89
N ARG A 90 6.38 8.10 10.84
CA ARG A 90 6.81 9.51 10.91
C ARG A 90 8.32 9.62 11.05
N GLY A 91 8.97 10.27 10.09
CA GLY A 91 10.42 10.42 10.06
C GLY A 91 11.21 9.11 9.94
N ALA A 92 10.56 7.99 9.58
CA ALA A 92 11.25 6.72 9.33
C ALA A 92 12.16 6.82 8.10
N THR A 93 13.20 6.01 8.06
CA THR A 93 14.06 5.85 6.89
C THR A 93 13.74 4.53 6.21
N LEU A 94 13.34 4.58 4.94
CA LEU A 94 13.06 3.46 4.04
C LEU A 94 13.89 3.60 2.77
N ASP A 95 15.09 4.19 2.87
CA ASP A 95 15.99 4.35 1.73
C ASP A 95 16.33 2.96 1.16
N GLU A 96 16.19 2.78 -0.15
CA GLU A 96 16.43 1.52 -0.88
C GLU A 96 15.55 0.33 -0.43
N ALA A 97 14.50 0.56 0.37
CA ALA A 97 13.58 -0.49 0.78
C ALA A 97 12.72 -0.99 -0.40
N ASP A 98 12.35 -2.27 -0.35
CA ASP A 98 11.44 -2.89 -1.33
C ASP A 98 10.02 -2.96 -0.73
N LEU A 99 9.16 -2.02 -1.10
CA LEU A 99 7.75 -1.96 -0.73
C LEU A 99 6.85 -2.52 -1.84
N GLY A 100 7.37 -3.44 -2.65
CA GLY A 100 6.62 -4.06 -3.73
C GLY A 100 5.31 -4.66 -3.21
N SER A 101 4.18 -4.21 -3.76
CA SER A 101 2.86 -4.72 -3.35
C SER A 101 2.53 -4.53 -1.85
N THR A 102 3.15 -3.60 -1.14
CA THR A 102 2.82 -3.33 0.27
C THR A 102 1.48 -2.62 0.40
N ASN A 103 0.67 -2.96 1.42
CA ASN A 103 -0.53 -2.21 1.77
C ASN A 103 -0.20 -1.11 2.79
N LEU A 104 -0.49 0.14 2.45
CA LEU A 104 -0.18 1.32 3.26
C LEU A 104 -1.44 2.14 3.54
N TRP A 105 -2.63 1.52 3.66
CA TRP A 105 -3.84 2.29 3.88
C TRP A 105 -3.78 3.13 5.17
N ALA A 106 -4.17 4.40 5.10
CA ALA A 106 -4.23 5.33 6.23
C ALA A 106 -2.89 5.49 7.01
N VAL A 107 -1.76 5.19 6.37
CA VAL A 107 -0.43 5.31 6.98
C VAL A 107 -0.01 6.77 7.15
N ASP A 108 0.61 7.08 8.29
CA ASP A 108 1.25 8.37 8.51
C ASP A 108 2.75 8.30 8.22
N ALA A 109 3.15 8.70 7.02
CA ALA A 109 4.54 8.71 6.56
C ALA A 109 5.12 10.14 6.45
N ARG A 110 4.61 11.08 7.25
CA ARG A 110 5.11 12.47 7.24
C ARG A 110 6.59 12.52 7.57
N SER A 111 7.33 13.29 6.77
CA SER A 111 8.79 13.43 6.86
C SER A 111 9.59 12.12 6.74
N ALA A 112 8.96 11.01 6.31
CA ALA A 112 9.68 9.76 6.06
C ALA A 112 10.56 9.87 4.80
N ARG A 113 11.60 9.05 4.73
CA ARG A 113 12.51 8.99 3.58
C ARG A 113 12.30 7.67 2.83
N PHE A 114 12.09 7.74 1.53
CA PHE A 114 11.88 6.63 0.62
C PHE A 114 12.87 6.72 -0.55
N ARG A 115 14.10 7.17 -0.31
CA ARG A 115 15.03 7.44 -1.40
C ARG A 115 15.39 6.15 -2.11
N ALA A 116 15.22 6.10 -3.42
CA ALA A 116 15.41 4.89 -4.22
C ALA A 116 14.62 3.66 -3.73
N ALA A 117 13.54 3.87 -2.96
CA ALA A 117 12.63 2.80 -2.57
C ALA A 117 11.84 2.31 -3.79
N LYS A 118 11.47 1.02 -3.79
CA LYS A 118 10.60 0.44 -4.82
C LYS A 118 9.18 0.36 -4.28
N LEU A 119 8.24 1.04 -4.92
CA LEU A 119 6.82 1.09 -4.53
C LEU A 119 5.93 0.42 -5.60
N ASP A 120 6.52 -0.42 -6.45
CA ASP A 120 5.83 -1.10 -7.55
C ASP A 120 4.64 -1.92 -7.01
N GLY A 121 3.43 -1.61 -7.46
CA GLY A 121 2.18 -2.22 -7.01
C GLY A 121 1.75 -1.89 -5.57
N ALA A 122 2.46 -1.00 -4.87
CA ALA A 122 2.08 -0.59 -3.51
C ALA A 122 0.75 0.19 -3.52
N SER A 123 0.00 0.05 -2.42
CA SER A 123 -1.28 0.74 -2.22
C SER A 123 -1.11 1.88 -1.21
N LEU A 124 -0.87 3.10 -1.70
CA LEU A 124 -0.77 4.30 -0.88
C LEU A 124 -2.12 5.03 -0.88
N ILE A 125 -3.08 4.50 -0.15
CA ILE A 125 -4.42 5.07 -0.05
C ILE A 125 -4.62 5.74 1.31
N ASP A 126 -5.09 6.98 1.31
CA ASP A 126 -5.25 7.84 2.48
C ASP A 126 -3.94 8.05 3.27
N VAL A 127 -2.79 7.97 2.58
CA VAL A 127 -1.46 8.13 3.18
C VAL A 127 -1.10 9.60 3.34
N GLN A 128 -0.48 9.94 4.47
CA GLN A 128 0.11 11.26 4.70
C GLN A 128 1.60 11.25 4.31
N LEU A 129 1.98 11.99 3.27
CA LEU A 129 3.35 12.11 2.73
C LEU A 129 3.89 13.54 2.80
N GLU A 130 3.28 14.42 3.59
CA GLU A 130 3.75 15.79 3.79
C GLU A 130 5.21 15.79 4.29
N GLY A 131 6.07 16.53 3.59
CA GLY A 131 7.51 16.58 3.85
C GLY A 131 8.29 15.29 3.60
N ALA A 132 7.67 14.23 3.05
CA ALA A 132 8.36 12.97 2.75
C ALA A 132 9.35 13.13 1.58
N ASP A 133 10.37 12.27 1.51
CA ASP A 133 11.39 12.29 0.46
C ASP A 133 11.32 11.02 -0.41
N LEU A 134 10.75 11.15 -1.61
CA LEU A 134 10.60 10.10 -2.63
C LEU A 134 11.69 10.18 -3.71
N THR A 135 12.84 10.79 -3.41
CA THR A 135 13.90 10.99 -4.40
C THR A 135 14.32 9.67 -5.04
N ASN A 136 14.28 9.59 -6.37
CA ASN A 136 14.62 8.40 -7.16
C ASN A 136 13.80 7.13 -6.85
N ALA A 137 12.70 7.21 -6.12
CA ALA A 137 11.83 6.05 -5.90
C ALA A 137 11.22 5.56 -7.23
N SER A 138 10.92 4.26 -7.33
CA SER A 138 10.17 3.70 -8.45
C SER A 138 8.72 3.47 -8.08
N VAL A 139 7.83 3.79 -9.00
CA VAL A 139 6.39 3.48 -8.92
C VAL A 139 5.99 2.80 -10.22
N ARG A 140 5.29 1.69 -10.13
CA ARG A 140 4.69 1.02 -11.29
C ARG A 140 3.36 0.51 -10.84
N GLU A 141 2.30 0.95 -11.51
CA GLU A 141 0.92 0.57 -11.17
C GLU A 141 0.61 0.86 -9.68
N THR A 142 1.22 1.89 -9.13
CA THR A 142 1.10 2.28 -7.73
C THR A 142 -0.13 3.16 -7.54
N SER A 143 -0.99 2.84 -6.59
CA SER A 143 -2.10 3.73 -6.19
C SER A 143 -1.55 4.83 -5.29
N LEU A 144 -1.59 6.08 -5.73
CA LEU A 144 -1.13 7.25 -4.99
C LEU A 144 -2.32 8.13 -4.61
N LYS A 145 -3.14 7.65 -3.68
CA LYS A 145 -4.21 8.42 -3.05
C LYS A 145 -3.72 9.01 -1.73
N ALA A 146 -2.76 9.92 -1.83
CA ALA A 146 -2.01 10.45 -0.69
C ALA A 146 -2.15 11.96 -0.55
N VAL A 147 -1.82 12.47 0.64
CA VAL A 147 -1.65 13.89 0.93
C VAL A 147 -0.17 14.25 0.75
N LEU A 148 0.11 15.27 -0.04
CA LEU A 148 1.44 15.77 -0.37
C LEU A 148 1.48 17.27 -0.10
N ASP A 149 2.66 17.83 0.08
CA ASP A 149 2.83 19.28 0.24
C ASP A 149 4.00 19.83 -0.61
N GLU A 150 4.29 21.12 -0.45
CA GLU A 150 5.45 21.78 -1.08
C GLU A 150 6.80 21.25 -0.59
N HIS A 151 6.83 20.55 0.55
CA HIS A 151 8.04 19.98 1.14
C HIS A 151 8.26 18.52 0.72
N THR A 152 7.24 17.82 0.20
CA THR A 152 7.39 16.47 -0.33
C THR A 152 8.36 16.48 -1.51
N VAL A 153 9.49 15.77 -1.43
CA VAL A 153 10.50 15.73 -2.49
C VAL A 153 10.20 14.59 -3.45
N VAL A 154 10.09 14.86 -4.75
CA VAL A 154 9.78 13.86 -5.79
C VAL A 154 10.82 13.83 -6.92
N GLN A 155 11.99 14.41 -6.69
CA GLN A 155 13.04 14.50 -7.69
C GLN A 155 13.48 13.10 -8.13
N GLY A 156 13.36 12.78 -9.41
CA GLY A 156 13.74 11.47 -9.96
C GLY A 156 12.76 10.33 -9.68
N LEU A 157 11.65 10.58 -8.95
CA LEU A 157 10.54 9.62 -8.85
C LEU A 157 10.10 9.21 -10.26
N SER A 158 9.94 7.93 -10.54
CA SER A 158 9.68 7.48 -11.92
C SER A 158 8.74 6.28 -12.05
N GLY A 159 8.03 6.25 -13.17
CA GLY A 159 7.19 5.12 -13.61
C GLY A 159 5.70 5.46 -13.72
N THR A 160 4.79 4.58 -13.31
CA THR A 160 3.34 4.74 -13.50
C THR A 160 2.58 4.72 -12.18
N LEU A 161 1.56 5.57 -12.06
CA LEU A 161 0.72 5.64 -10.86
C LEU A 161 -0.73 6.00 -11.19
N PHE A 162 -1.63 5.71 -10.25
CA PHE A 162 -3.02 6.12 -10.26
C PHE A 162 -3.25 7.20 -9.19
N GLY A 163 -3.92 8.29 -9.56
CA GLY A 163 -4.38 9.31 -8.61
C GLY A 163 -5.78 9.02 -8.06
N PRO A 164 -6.44 10.00 -7.41
CA PRO A 164 -6.01 11.38 -7.20
C PRO A 164 -5.03 11.55 -6.04
N ALA A 165 -4.34 12.67 -5.93
CA ALA A 165 -3.62 13.06 -4.71
C ALA A 165 -4.16 14.39 -4.17
N VAL A 166 -4.10 14.59 -2.86
CA VAL A 166 -4.42 15.87 -2.20
C VAL A 166 -3.13 16.65 -2.03
N ILE A 167 -3.09 17.88 -2.50
CA ILE A 167 -2.01 18.82 -2.21
C ILE A 167 -2.45 19.72 -1.05
N ASP A 168 -1.76 19.63 0.07
CA ASP A 168 -1.86 20.55 1.20
C ASP A 168 -0.86 21.69 0.99
N GLN A 169 -1.36 22.92 0.86
CA GLN A 169 -0.54 24.12 0.77
C GLN A 169 -0.94 25.09 1.87
N ALA A 170 -0.11 25.18 2.90
CA ALA A 170 -0.37 26.02 4.07
C ALA A 170 -1.77 25.79 4.70
N GLY A 171 -2.24 24.54 4.76
CA GLY A 171 -3.54 24.15 5.31
C GLY A 171 -4.71 24.21 4.32
N MET A 172 -4.49 24.70 3.09
CA MET A 172 -5.47 24.61 2.02
C MET A 172 -5.27 23.30 1.26
N ARG A 173 -6.25 22.39 1.39
CA ARG A 173 -6.23 21.08 0.75
C ARG A 173 -6.98 21.10 -0.56
N ARG A 174 -6.32 20.65 -1.63
CA ARG A 174 -6.91 20.54 -2.96
C ARG A 174 -6.57 19.21 -3.59
N GLU A 175 -7.59 18.46 -3.98
CA GLU A 175 -7.41 17.24 -4.76
C GLU A 175 -7.04 17.57 -6.21
N ILE A 176 -6.03 16.87 -6.74
CA ILE A 176 -5.61 16.91 -8.14
C ILE A 176 -5.50 15.50 -8.70
N ASN A 177 -5.80 15.34 -9.99
CA ASN A 177 -5.77 14.02 -10.64
C ASN A 177 -5.33 14.11 -12.11
N GLY A 178 -5.11 12.96 -12.73
CA GLY A 178 -4.78 12.82 -14.15
C GLY A 178 -3.61 13.71 -14.57
N LEU A 179 -3.81 14.44 -15.66
CA LEU A 179 -2.78 15.33 -16.21
C LEU A 179 -2.35 16.45 -15.24
N GLU A 180 -3.22 16.88 -14.34
CA GLU A 180 -2.85 17.88 -13.34
C GLU A 180 -1.86 17.33 -12.32
N LEU A 181 -2.14 16.14 -11.79
CA LEU A 181 -1.22 15.42 -10.89
C LEU A 181 0.11 15.11 -11.59
N GLU A 182 0.05 14.66 -12.85
CA GLU A 182 1.24 14.38 -13.64
C GLU A 182 2.13 15.61 -13.80
N ARG A 183 1.53 16.76 -14.17
CA ARG A 183 2.25 18.02 -14.31
C ARG A 183 2.82 18.51 -12.98
N TRP A 184 2.09 18.34 -11.88
CA TRP A 184 2.57 18.73 -10.57
C TRP A 184 3.81 17.93 -10.15
N LEU A 185 3.79 16.60 -10.35
CA LEU A 185 4.93 15.73 -10.03
C LEU A 185 6.11 15.99 -10.98
N ASN A 186 5.87 15.96 -12.29
CA ASN A 186 6.93 16.09 -13.30
C ASN A 186 7.54 17.49 -13.30
N GLY A 187 6.76 18.53 -13.01
CA GLY A 187 7.25 19.89 -12.81
C GLY A 187 8.22 20.03 -11.62
N ARG A 188 8.24 19.06 -10.71
CA ARG A 188 9.12 18.98 -9.53
C ARG A 188 10.23 17.94 -9.67
N GLY A 189 10.52 17.54 -10.91
CA GLY A 189 11.66 16.67 -11.23
C GLY A 189 11.33 15.18 -11.26
N ALA A 190 10.07 14.79 -11.09
CA ALA A 190 9.64 13.42 -11.34
C ALA A 190 9.60 13.11 -12.86
N LYS A 191 9.50 11.83 -13.18
CA LYS A 191 9.29 11.27 -14.52
C LYS A 191 8.22 10.18 -14.43
N VAL A 192 7.01 10.58 -14.07
CA VAL A 192 5.87 9.69 -13.90
C VAL A 192 4.85 9.89 -15.02
N HIS A 193 4.07 8.85 -15.27
CA HIS A 193 2.83 8.91 -16.03
C HIS A 193 1.65 8.61 -15.11
N VAL A 194 0.68 9.52 -15.06
CA VAL A 194 -0.54 9.31 -14.27
C VAL A 194 -1.58 8.67 -15.16
N LEU A 195 -1.92 7.43 -14.83
CA LEU A 195 -2.91 6.65 -15.55
C LEU A 195 -4.30 7.12 -15.16
N ASP A 196 -5.11 7.55 -16.14
CA ASP A 196 -6.51 7.93 -15.90
C ASP A 196 -7.38 6.67 -15.79
N PRO A 197 -8.14 6.50 -14.68
CA PRO A 197 -9.17 5.48 -14.55
C PRO A 197 -10.13 5.37 -15.72
N ARG A 198 -10.42 6.51 -16.37
CA ARG A 198 -11.48 6.70 -17.37
C ARG A 198 -10.99 6.76 -18.81
N SER A 199 -9.68 6.80 -19.06
CA SER A 199 -9.14 7.04 -20.41
C SER A 199 -8.96 5.77 -21.26
N GLY A 200 -9.46 4.62 -20.80
CA GLY A 200 -9.50 3.39 -21.58
C GLY A 200 -10.94 2.87 -21.64
N ASP A 201 -11.25 2.07 -22.66
CA ASP A 201 -12.48 1.27 -22.65
C ASP A 201 -12.47 0.42 -21.36
N ILE A 202 -13.33 0.79 -20.40
CA ILE A 202 -13.50 0.05 -19.16
C ILE A 202 -14.54 -1.03 -19.42
N THR A 203 -14.14 -2.28 -19.25
CA THR A 203 -15.06 -3.42 -19.26
C THR A 203 -15.28 -3.87 -17.83
N TYR A 204 -16.54 -3.94 -17.39
CA TYR A 204 -16.88 -4.42 -16.06
C TYR A 204 -17.24 -5.90 -16.12
N TYR A 205 -16.86 -6.63 -15.09
CA TYR A 205 -17.14 -8.05 -14.90
C TYR A 205 -17.69 -8.28 -13.51
N ALA A 206 -18.57 -9.27 -13.37
CA ALA A 206 -19.10 -9.71 -12.09
C ALA A 206 -18.94 -11.22 -11.92
N LYS A 207 -18.70 -11.66 -10.69
CA LYS A 207 -18.66 -13.08 -10.34
C LYS A 207 -20.03 -13.54 -9.86
N PHE A 208 -20.55 -14.58 -10.51
CA PHE A 208 -21.80 -15.24 -10.13
C PHE A 208 -21.52 -16.66 -9.64
N SER A 209 -22.19 -17.08 -8.57
CA SER A 209 -22.12 -18.45 -8.04
C SER A 209 -23.45 -18.80 -7.35
N GLU A 210 -23.60 -20.04 -6.88
CA GLU A 210 -24.80 -20.44 -6.15
C GLU A 210 -25.03 -19.50 -4.94
N GLY A 211 -26.20 -18.84 -4.90
CA GLY A 211 -26.53 -17.80 -3.91
C GLY A 211 -26.24 -16.34 -4.32
N TYR A 212 -25.51 -16.11 -5.42
CA TYR A 212 -25.17 -14.78 -5.93
C TYR A 212 -25.75 -14.57 -7.33
N SER A 213 -26.62 -13.58 -7.48
CA SER A 213 -27.34 -13.29 -8.72
C SER A 213 -26.75 -12.09 -9.45
N ARG A 214 -27.27 -11.79 -10.65
CA ARG A 214 -26.88 -10.60 -11.40
C ARG A 214 -27.18 -9.28 -10.68
N SER A 215 -28.18 -9.28 -9.80
CA SER A 215 -28.53 -8.14 -8.95
C SER A 215 -27.80 -8.12 -7.61
N ASN A 216 -27.05 -9.18 -7.27
CA ASN A 216 -26.24 -9.27 -6.06
C ASN A 216 -25.02 -10.20 -6.29
N PRO A 217 -24.04 -9.77 -7.10
CA PRO A 217 -22.86 -10.56 -7.39
C PRO A 217 -21.96 -10.74 -6.16
N GLN A 218 -21.10 -11.75 -6.21
CA GLN A 218 -20.11 -12.00 -5.15
C GLN A 218 -19.03 -10.91 -5.08
N GLY A 219 -18.79 -10.25 -6.20
CA GLY A 219 -17.85 -9.15 -6.35
C GLY A 219 -17.80 -8.69 -7.80
N ILE A 220 -17.27 -7.49 -8.02
CA ILE A 220 -17.10 -6.92 -9.35
C ILE A 220 -15.64 -6.58 -9.60
N VAL A 221 -15.23 -6.71 -10.86
CA VAL A 221 -13.92 -6.35 -11.38
C VAL A 221 -14.14 -5.38 -12.53
N ARG A 222 -13.30 -4.36 -12.66
CA ARG A 222 -13.20 -3.55 -13.87
C ARG A 222 -11.86 -3.81 -14.53
N ARG A 223 -11.85 -3.96 -15.85
CA ARG A 223 -10.67 -4.09 -16.69
C ARG A 223 -10.51 -2.83 -17.51
N ARG A 224 -9.31 -2.27 -17.54
CA ARG A 224 -8.95 -1.15 -18.40
C ARG A 224 -7.85 -1.55 -19.34
N MET A 225 -8.03 -1.27 -20.63
CA MET A 225 -6.97 -1.44 -21.62
C MET A 225 -6.17 -0.14 -21.76
N VAL A 226 -4.88 -0.16 -21.41
CA VAL A 226 -3.96 0.96 -21.60
C VAL A 226 -2.80 0.50 -22.46
N ASN A 227 -2.65 1.08 -23.65
CA ASN A 227 -1.60 0.72 -24.62
C ASN A 227 -1.50 -0.80 -24.92
N GLY A 228 -2.64 -1.50 -24.89
CA GLY A 228 -2.71 -2.96 -25.13
C GLY A 228 -2.46 -3.84 -23.91
N VAL A 229 -2.23 -3.25 -22.73
CA VAL A 229 -2.11 -3.96 -21.45
C VAL A 229 -3.41 -3.86 -20.67
N ALA A 230 -3.87 -4.98 -20.10
CA ALA A 230 -5.08 -5.05 -19.29
C ALA A 230 -4.75 -4.82 -17.81
N HIS A 231 -5.30 -3.76 -17.24
CA HIS A 231 -5.25 -3.47 -15.80
C HIS A 231 -6.59 -3.80 -15.18
N ASP A 232 -6.62 -4.78 -14.29
CA ASP A 232 -7.82 -5.24 -13.62
C ASP A 232 -7.86 -4.65 -12.21
N GLU A 233 -9.02 -4.20 -11.74
CA GLU A 233 -9.26 -3.69 -10.38
C GLU A 233 -10.53 -4.33 -9.82
N ALA A 234 -10.50 -4.87 -8.61
CA ALA A 234 -11.65 -5.43 -7.92
C ALA A 234 -12.24 -4.38 -6.99
N PHE A 235 -13.57 -4.34 -6.88
CA PHE A 235 -14.22 -3.56 -5.84
C PHE A 235 -14.24 -4.38 -4.55
N THR A 236 -13.58 -3.89 -3.52
CA THR A 236 -13.34 -4.66 -2.29
C THR A 236 -14.18 -4.19 -1.12
N ARG A 237 -14.13 -4.94 -0.01
CA ARG A 237 -14.82 -4.60 1.26
C ARG A 237 -14.47 -3.21 1.82
N ASN A 238 -13.40 -2.61 1.34
CA ASN A 238 -12.98 -1.24 1.68
C ASN A 238 -13.77 -0.17 0.89
N LEU A 239 -14.83 -0.57 0.18
CA LEU A 239 -15.70 0.29 -0.61
C LEU A 239 -14.97 1.12 -1.67
N ARG A 240 -13.95 0.50 -2.29
CA ARG A 240 -13.13 1.12 -3.33
C ARG A 240 -12.63 0.09 -4.33
N TRP A 241 -12.25 0.58 -5.50
CA TRP A 241 -11.54 -0.19 -6.52
C TRP A 241 -10.07 -0.36 -6.12
N GLU A 242 -9.59 -1.60 -6.11
CA GLU A 242 -8.21 -1.96 -5.79
C GLU A 242 -7.62 -2.82 -6.91
N PRO A 243 -6.39 -2.57 -7.40
CA PRO A 243 -5.77 -3.37 -8.45
C PRO A 243 -5.76 -4.88 -8.14
N THR A 244 -6.25 -5.72 -9.06
CA THR A 244 -6.25 -7.18 -8.90
C THR A 244 -4.92 -7.82 -9.29
N GLU A 245 -3.95 -7.08 -9.82
CA GLU A 245 -2.59 -7.59 -9.99
C GLU A 245 -1.96 -7.99 -8.65
N TYR A 246 -2.36 -7.31 -7.56
CA TYR A 246 -2.09 -7.73 -6.19
C TYR A 246 -2.79 -9.06 -5.83
N LEU A 247 -4.02 -9.24 -6.32
CA LEU A 247 -4.86 -10.43 -6.10
C LEU A 247 -4.49 -11.61 -7.02
N ARG A 248 -3.77 -11.42 -8.13
CA ARG A 248 -3.27 -12.51 -9.00
C ARG A 248 -2.19 -13.36 -8.34
N LEU A 249 -1.49 -12.82 -7.33
CA LEU A 249 -0.45 -13.54 -6.57
C LEU A 249 -1.03 -14.39 -5.43
N TYR A 250 -2.30 -14.18 -5.11
CA TYR A 250 -3.11 -15.10 -4.33
C TYR A 250 -3.90 -15.92 -5.33
N GLU A 251 -3.98 -17.25 -5.17
CA GLU A 251 -4.97 -18.05 -5.89
C GLU A 251 -6.38 -17.73 -5.38
N LEU A 252 -6.80 -16.45 -5.39
CA LEU A 252 -8.18 -16.04 -5.21
C LEU A 252 -8.94 -16.30 -6.50
N GLY A 253 -9.01 -17.58 -6.92
CA GLY A 253 -9.97 -18.09 -7.90
C GLY A 253 -10.33 -17.15 -9.07
N HIS A 254 -9.36 -16.43 -9.64
CA HIS A 254 -9.56 -15.64 -10.86
C HIS A 254 -9.29 -16.53 -12.07
N ASN A 255 -9.93 -17.68 -12.09
CA ASN A 255 -10.13 -18.37 -13.36
C ASN A 255 -11.06 -17.47 -14.19
N GLU A 256 -10.63 -17.12 -15.40
CA GLU A 256 -11.41 -16.31 -16.37
C GLU A 256 -12.79 -16.91 -16.70
N VAL A 257 -13.10 -18.11 -16.19
CA VAL A 257 -14.27 -18.93 -16.50
C VAL A 257 -15.55 -18.45 -15.78
N ASP A 258 -15.46 -17.75 -14.65
CA ASP A 258 -16.64 -17.41 -13.80
C ASP A 258 -17.01 -15.91 -13.77
N HIS A 259 -16.27 -15.05 -14.47
CA HIS A 259 -16.51 -13.62 -14.51
C HIS A 259 -17.27 -13.25 -15.79
N VAL A 260 -18.48 -12.71 -15.63
CA VAL A 260 -19.36 -12.35 -16.74
C VAL A 260 -19.32 -10.84 -16.94
N GLU A 261 -19.20 -10.40 -18.18
CA GLU A 261 -19.29 -8.98 -18.52
C GLU A 261 -20.65 -8.39 -18.10
N ILE A 262 -20.58 -7.28 -17.39
CA ILE A 262 -21.75 -6.52 -16.94
C ILE A 262 -21.65 -5.09 -17.46
N SER A 263 -22.80 -4.43 -17.58
CA SER A 263 -22.85 -3.02 -17.92
C SER A 263 -22.32 -2.16 -16.78
N GLU A 264 -21.83 -0.96 -17.11
CA GLU A 264 -21.46 0.03 -16.10
C GLU A 264 -22.60 0.33 -15.12
N ALA A 265 -23.85 0.40 -15.61
CA ALA A 265 -25.02 0.62 -14.78
C ALA A 265 -25.23 -0.50 -13.73
N GLU A 266 -24.96 -1.75 -14.10
CA GLU A 266 -25.01 -2.89 -13.17
C GLU A 266 -23.89 -2.82 -12.13
N ALA A 267 -22.69 -2.40 -12.53
CA ALA A 267 -21.56 -2.22 -11.62
C ALA A 267 -21.83 -1.09 -10.62
N VAL A 268 -22.36 0.05 -11.09
CA VAL A 268 -22.75 1.19 -10.24
C VAL A 268 -23.82 0.79 -9.24
N ALA A 269 -24.87 0.09 -9.68
CA ALA A 269 -25.95 -0.35 -8.79
C ALA A 269 -25.45 -1.28 -7.67
N PHE A 270 -24.49 -2.17 -7.98
CA PHE A 270 -23.85 -3.01 -6.95
C PHE A 270 -23.04 -2.18 -5.95
N ILE A 271 -22.24 -1.23 -6.42
CA ILE A 271 -21.43 -0.36 -5.57
C ILE A 271 -22.32 0.45 -4.63
N GLU A 272 -23.39 1.04 -5.15
CA GLU A 272 -24.37 1.82 -4.37
C GLU A 272 -24.98 0.94 -3.27
N ALA A 273 -25.48 -0.25 -3.61
CA ALA A 273 -26.08 -1.17 -2.65
C ALA A 273 -25.11 -1.57 -1.52
N VAL A 274 -23.88 -1.97 -1.86
CA VAL A 274 -22.88 -2.39 -0.86
C VAL A 274 -22.39 -1.21 -0.02
N THR A 275 -22.39 0.01 -0.56
CA THR A 275 -22.00 1.22 0.18
C THR A 275 -23.09 1.62 1.18
N GLU A 276 -24.37 1.56 0.78
CA GLU A 276 -25.51 1.88 1.65
C GLU A 276 -25.69 0.88 2.80
N GLU A 277 -25.40 -0.40 2.58
CA GLU A 277 -25.45 -1.43 3.64
C GLU A 277 -24.38 -1.25 4.73
N ASN A 278 -23.29 -0.52 4.45
CA ASN A 278 -22.14 -0.35 5.34
C ASN A 278 -22.06 1.04 6.00
N THR A 279 -23.09 1.88 5.83
CA THR A 279 -23.26 3.18 6.53
C THR A 279 -24.31 3.13 7.62
#